data_AF-A0A849S9N5-F1
#
_entry.id   AF-A0A849S9N5-F1
#
_cell.length_a   1.000
_cell.length_b   1.000
_cell.length_c   1.000
_cell.angle_alpha   90.00
_cell.angle_beta   90.00
_cell.angle_gamma   90.00
#
_symmetry.space_group_name_H-M   'P 1'
#
loop_
_entity.id
_entity.type
_entity.pdbx_description
1 polymer ?
#
loop_
_entity_poly.entity_id
_entity_poly.type
_entity_poly.pdbx_seq_one_letter_code
_entity_poly.pdbx_strand_id
1 'polypeptide(L)'
;MFINTLPIIFAYTQLFSLTEAVLFLLAIFVLIYCYAPDIDKGWHGKPSAGVYDFLQSAWLGKSTLWAAFWPFFVFVNSVLFYIDYRVLNVTYTIASWKTVHGMLLLPIIWWTTAVWLCSAHTRHKVFSSAARTVTVCLFLEYFLRFIISSYYPNTFFDCRLLIMSHGDCL
;
A
#
# COMPACT_ATOMS: atom_id res chain seq x y z
N MET A 1 3.95 -3.27 4.84
CA MET A 1 4.29 -2.98 3.43
C MET A 1 5.74 -3.38 3.22
N PHE A 2 6.09 -3.98 2.09
CA PHE A 2 7.46 -4.37 1.75
C PHE A 2 8.14 -5.42 2.64
N ILE A 3 7.39 -6.08 3.54
CA ILE A 3 7.97 -7.01 4.52
C ILE A 3 8.55 -8.25 3.82
N ASN A 4 7.79 -8.84 2.89
CA ASN A 4 8.21 -10.04 2.18
C ASN A 4 8.71 -9.74 0.75
N THR A 5 8.16 -8.72 0.10
CA THR A 5 8.41 -8.43 -1.32
C THR A 5 9.83 -7.94 -1.60
N LEU A 6 10.34 -6.95 -0.84
CA LEU A 6 11.69 -6.42 -1.04
C LEU A 6 12.77 -7.48 -0.76
N PRO A 7 12.72 -8.26 0.34
CA PRO A 7 13.67 -9.34 0.55
C PRO A 7 13.66 -10.37 -0.59
N ILE A 8 12.48 -10.75 -1.09
CA ILE A 8 12.37 -11.71 -2.19
C ILE A 8 13.00 -11.15 -3.48
N ILE A 9 12.72 -9.89 -3.80
CA ILE A 9 13.28 -9.24 -4.99
C ILE A 9 14.80 -9.15 -4.89
N PHE A 10 15.34 -8.70 -3.75
CA PHE A 10 16.79 -8.56 -3.61
C PHE A 10 17.52 -9.91 -3.52
N ALA A 11 16.89 -10.96 -2.98
CA ALA A 11 17.51 -12.27 -2.84
C ALA A 11 17.43 -13.11 -4.14
N TYR A 12 16.31 -13.03 -4.86
CA TYR A 12 16.01 -13.98 -5.93
C TYR A 12 15.87 -13.34 -7.33
N THR A 13 15.92 -12.01 -7.44
CA THR A 13 15.79 -11.32 -8.72
C THR A 13 16.94 -10.33 -8.95
N GLN A 14 17.28 -10.08 -10.21
CA GLN A 14 18.20 -9.00 -10.60
C GLN A 14 17.44 -7.74 -11.03
N LEU A 15 16.22 -7.54 -10.51
CA LEU A 15 15.33 -6.48 -10.98
C LEU A 15 15.85 -5.09 -10.55
N PHE A 16 16.37 -4.98 -9.33
CA PHE A 16 17.02 -3.77 -8.80
C PHE A 16 18.07 -4.13 -7.75
N SER A 17 19.17 -3.38 -7.71
CA SER A 17 20.06 -3.33 -6.55
C SER A 17 19.42 -2.53 -5.41
N LEU A 18 19.87 -2.76 -4.16
CA LEU A 18 19.42 -2.00 -2.99
C LEU A 18 19.61 -0.49 -3.18
N THR A 19 20.75 -0.10 -3.78
CA THR A 19 21.08 1.30 -4.06
C THR A 19 20.14 1.93 -5.08
N GLU A 20 19.81 1.21 -6.15
CA GLU A 20 18.85 1.69 -7.17
C GLU A 20 17.45 1.84 -6.59
N ALA A 21 17.01 0.87 -5.77
CA ALA A 21 15.70 0.94 -5.12
C ALA A 21 15.59 2.14 -4.18
N VAL A 22 16.62 2.41 -3.37
CA VAL A 22 16.65 3.59 -2.48
C VAL A 22 16.64 4.88 -3.29
N LEU A 23 17.46 4.98 -4.34
CA LEU A 23 17.51 6.16 -5.20
C LEU A 23 16.17 6.40 -5.92
N PHE A 24 15.52 5.34 -6.37
CA PHE A 24 14.20 5.39 -6.99
C PHE A 24 13.12 5.86 -6.02
N LEU A 25 13.07 5.30 -4.80
CA LEU A 25 12.12 5.74 -3.76
C LEU A 25 12.36 7.19 -3.33
N LEU A 26 13.63 7.61 -3.24
CA LEU A 26 13.99 8.99 -2.95
C LEU A 26 13.52 9.92 -4.07
N ALA A 27 13.74 9.54 -5.33
CA ALA A 27 13.29 10.33 -6.48
C ALA A 27 11.76 10.50 -6.49
N ILE A 28 11.00 9.44 -6.19
CA ILE A 28 9.54 9.53 -6.02
C ILE A 28 9.18 10.50 -4.89
N PHE A 29 9.83 10.38 -3.73
CA PHE A 29 9.54 11.25 -2.59
C PHE A 29 9.81 12.72 -2.92
N VAL A 30 10.95 13.04 -3.57
CA VAL A 30 11.31 14.39 -3.98
C VAL A 30 10.30 14.93 -4.99
N LEU A 31 9.92 14.13 -5.99
CA LEU A 31 8.92 14.51 -6.98
C LEU A 31 7.58 14.84 -6.31
N ILE A 32 7.10 13.96 -5.44
CA ILE A 32 5.85 14.18 -4.69
C ILE A 32 5.95 15.41 -3.80
N TYR A 33 7.10 15.63 -3.16
CA TYR A 33 7.32 16.82 -2.32
C TYR A 33 7.22 18.12 -3.11
N CYS A 34 7.78 18.15 -4.33
CA CYS A 34 7.67 19.30 -5.24
C CYS A 34 6.22 19.55 -5.69
N TYR A 35 5.45 18.49 -5.96
CA TYR A 35 4.04 18.59 -6.38
C TYR A 35 3.03 18.64 -5.21
N ALA A 36 3.49 18.51 -3.96
CA ALA A 36 2.61 18.59 -2.82
C ALA A 36 2.09 20.03 -2.65
N PRO A 37 0.77 20.20 -2.41
CA PRO A 37 0.19 21.52 -2.17
C PRO A 37 0.80 22.13 -0.91
N ASP A 38 0.77 23.44 -0.85
CA ASP A 38 1.12 24.14 0.39
C ASP A 38 0.04 23.95 1.45
N ILE A 39 0.45 24.16 2.69
CA ILE A 39 -0.37 23.87 3.87
C ILE A 39 -1.40 24.99 4.06
N ASP A 40 -2.66 24.61 4.24
CA ASP A 40 -3.68 25.55 4.68
C ASP A 40 -3.58 25.80 6.18
N LYS A 41 -3.00 26.95 6.56
CA LYS A 41 -2.83 27.37 7.95
C LYS A 41 -4.14 27.84 8.59
N GLY A 42 -5.16 28.19 7.80
CA GLY A 42 -6.46 28.68 8.27
C GLY A 42 -7.49 27.58 8.48
N TRP A 43 -7.13 26.33 8.16
CA TRP A 43 -8.04 25.21 8.26
C TRP A 43 -8.32 24.84 9.72
N HIS A 44 -9.60 24.90 10.10
CA HIS A 44 -10.10 24.42 11.38
C HIS A 44 -11.04 23.24 11.13
N GLY A 45 -10.57 22.04 11.46
CA GLY A 45 -11.31 20.81 11.25
C GLY A 45 -12.62 20.79 12.03
N LYS A 46 -13.68 20.33 11.36
CA LYS A 46 -14.96 20.07 12.03
C LYS A 46 -14.91 18.67 12.65
N PRO A 47 -15.19 18.50 13.95
CA PRO A 47 -15.28 17.18 14.55
C PRO A 47 -16.42 16.38 13.90
N SER A 48 -16.13 15.15 13.47
CA SER A 48 -17.13 14.22 12.96
C SER A 48 -17.91 13.59 14.12
N ALA A 49 -19.24 13.65 14.06
CA ALA A 49 -20.11 13.11 15.13
C ALA A 49 -20.28 11.58 15.06
N GLY A 50 -19.99 10.95 13.92
CA GLY A 50 -20.12 9.50 13.71
C GLY A 50 -19.22 8.92 12.62
N VAL A 51 -19.22 7.58 12.48
CA VAL A 51 -18.35 6.85 11.54
C VAL A 51 -18.67 7.18 10.08
N TYR A 52 -19.96 7.28 9.73
CA TYR A 52 -20.37 7.65 8.38
C TYR A 52 -19.90 9.07 8.02
N ASP A 53 -20.12 10.03 8.93
CA ASP A 53 -19.65 11.41 8.76
C ASP A 53 -18.13 11.48 8.66
N PHE A 54 -17.41 10.64 9.40
CA PHE A 54 -15.96 10.53 9.32
C PHE A 54 -15.52 10.04 7.93
N LEU A 55 -16.09 8.95 7.42
CA LEU A 55 -15.78 8.43 6.08
C LEU A 55 -16.12 9.46 5.00
N GLN A 56 -17.30 10.04 5.07
CA GLN A 56 -17.73 11.05 4.10
C GLN A 56 -16.84 12.30 4.15
N SER A 57 -16.51 12.80 5.34
CA SER A 57 -15.64 13.97 5.49
C SER A 57 -14.22 13.70 5.02
N ALA A 58 -13.65 12.52 5.27
CA ALA A 58 -12.35 12.12 4.75
C ALA A 58 -12.34 12.03 3.22
N TRP A 59 -13.38 11.43 2.62
CA TRP A 59 -13.52 11.36 1.16
C TRP A 59 -13.68 12.74 0.51
N LEU A 60 -14.40 13.66 1.15
CA LEU A 60 -14.58 15.03 0.66
C LEU A 60 -13.38 15.94 0.95
N GLY A 61 -12.29 15.43 1.53
CA GLY A 61 -11.12 16.23 1.88
C GLY A 61 -11.31 17.11 3.12
N LYS A 62 -12.42 17.00 3.86
CA LYS A 62 -12.75 17.86 5.01
C LYS A 62 -12.21 17.34 6.34
N SER A 63 -11.37 16.30 6.33
CA SER A 63 -10.77 15.70 7.53
C SER A 63 -9.30 16.07 7.65
N THR A 64 -8.73 15.85 8.83
CA THR A 64 -7.27 15.96 9.01
C THR A 64 -6.57 14.83 8.25
N LEU A 65 -5.39 15.13 7.70
CA LEU A 65 -4.59 14.10 7.03
C LEU A 65 -4.33 12.89 7.93
N TRP A 66 -4.01 13.14 9.21
CA TRP A 66 -3.73 12.08 10.17
C TRP A 66 -4.92 11.11 10.33
N ALA A 67 -6.13 11.66 10.50
CA ALA A 67 -7.31 10.85 10.69
C ALA A 67 -7.68 10.08 9.40
N ALA A 68 -7.54 10.68 8.22
CA ALA A 68 -7.78 9.99 6.95
C ALA A 68 -6.73 8.90 6.65
N PHE A 69 -5.48 9.11 7.06
CA PHE A 69 -4.36 8.24 6.72
C PHE A 69 -4.31 6.94 7.55
N TRP A 70 -4.27 7.05 8.88
CA TRP A 70 -3.88 5.93 9.74
C TRP A 70 -4.83 4.73 9.76
N PRO A 71 -6.16 4.90 9.89
CA PRO A 71 -7.07 3.75 10.01
C PRO A 71 -6.95 2.80 8.82
N PHE A 72 -6.91 3.37 7.61
CA PHE A 72 -6.78 2.62 6.37
C PHE A 72 -5.36 2.09 6.15
N PHE A 73 -4.33 2.86 6.51
CA PHE A 73 -2.96 2.38 6.45
C PHE A 73 -2.79 1.13 7.32
N VAL A 74 -3.24 1.17 8.57
CA VAL A 74 -3.17 0.03 9.49
C VAL A 74 -4.01 -1.12 8.97
N PHE A 75 -5.24 -0.87 8.53
CA PHE A 75 -6.13 -1.89 7.98
C PHE A 75 -5.49 -2.62 6.79
N VAL A 76 -5.08 -1.90 5.74
CA VAL A 76 -4.50 -2.50 4.53
C VAL A 76 -3.23 -3.29 4.86
N ASN A 77 -2.33 -2.71 5.67
CA ASN A 77 -1.10 -3.41 6.03
C ASN A 77 -1.34 -4.65 6.89
N SER A 78 -2.34 -4.61 7.77
CA SER A 78 -2.72 -5.77 8.60
C SER A 78 -3.30 -6.89 7.74
N VAL A 79 -4.15 -6.56 6.76
CA VAL A 79 -4.69 -7.55 5.83
C VAL A 79 -3.58 -8.14 4.96
N LEU A 80 -2.70 -7.31 4.39
CA LEU A 80 -1.57 -7.78 3.58
C LEU A 80 -0.63 -8.70 4.38
N PHE A 81 -0.31 -8.33 5.63
CA PHE A 81 0.49 -9.17 6.51
C PHE A 81 -0.21 -10.50 6.80
N TYR A 82 -1.51 -10.46 7.09
CA TYR A 82 -2.30 -11.63 7.40
C TYR A 82 -2.36 -12.62 6.22
N ILE A 83 -2.66 -12.15 5.01
CA ILE A 83 -2.76 -13.05 3.85
C ILE A 83 -1.42 -13.67 3.48
N ASP A 84 -0.32 -12.93 3.64
CA ASP A 84 1.03 -13.47 3.42
C ASP A 84 1.32 -14.57 4.44
N TYR A 85 1.04 -14.30 5.72
CA TYR A 85 1.19 -15.30 6.78
C TYR A 85 0.36 -16.57 6.50
N ARG A 86 -0.88 -16.43 6.04
CA ARG A 86 -1.76 -17.57 5.73
C ARG A 86 -1.23 -18.41 4.56
N VAL A 87 -0.69 -17.76 3.52
CA VAL A 87 -0.10 -18.42 2.36
C VAL A 87 1.19 -19.15 2.73
N LEU A 88 2.09 -18.50 3.48
CA LEU A 88 3.36 -19.10 3.92
C LEU A 88 3.14 -20.33 4.81
N ASN A 89 2.02 -20.39 5.55
CA ASN A 89 1.62 -21.56 6.33
C ASN A 89 0.75 -22.57 5.55
N VAL A 90 0.62 -22.42 4.23
CA VAL A 90 -0.14 -23.34 3.35
C VAL A 90 -1.63 -23.45 3.76
N THR A 91 -2.17 -22.43 4.42
CA THR A 91 -3.57 -22.39 4.85
C THR A 91 -4.47 -21.60 3.91
N TYR A 92 -3.88 -20.85 2.96
CA TYR A 92 -4.55 -20.11 1.88
C TYR A 92 -4.05 -20.61 0.52
N THR A 93 -4.97 -20.73 -0.44
CA THR A 93 -4.63 -21.01 -1.84
C THR A 93 -4.15 -19.74 -2.55
N ILE A 94 -3.41 -19.91 -3.65
CA ILE A 94 -2.96 -18.80 -4.51
C ILE A 94 -4.17 -17.99 -5.01
N ALA A 95 -5.27 -18.67 -5.36
CA ALA A 95 -6.51 -18.03 -5.80
C ALA A 95 -7.15 -17.17 -4.69
N SER A 96 -7.20 -17.66 -3.45
CA SER A 96 -7.70 -16.87 -2.31
C SER A 96 -6.81 -15.66 -2.03
N TRP A 97 -5.49 -15.82 -2.10
CA TRP A 97 -4.54 -14.71 -1.95
C TRP A 97 -4.75 -13.63 -3.01
N LYS A 98 -4.90 -14.00 -4.29
CA LYS A 98 -5.22 -13.05 -5.39
C LYS A 98 -6.57 -12.37 -5.19
N THR A 99 -7.58 -13.11 -4.74
CA THR A 99 -8.93 -12.58 -4.47
C THR A 99 -8.91 -11.47 -3.42
N VAL A 100 -8.17 -11.66 -2.31
CA VAL A 100 -8.08 -10.62 -1.27
C VAL A 100 -7.40 -9.35 -1.80
N HIS A 101 -6.38 -9.47 -2.65
CA HIS A 101 -5.77 -8.31 -3.31
C HIS A 101 -6.79 -7.56 -4.17
N GLY A 102 -7.65 -8.28 -4.91
CA GLY A 102 -8.74 -7.69 -5.69
C GLY A 102 -9.79 -6.99 -4.82
N MET A 103 -10.19 -7.59 -3.70
CA MET A 103 -11.15 -7.00 -2.75
C MET A 103 -10.64 -5.70 -2.12
N LEU A 104 -9.33 -5.59 -1.89
CA LEU A 104 -8.70 -4.39 -1.33
C LEU A 104 -8.56 -3.24 -2.32
N LEU A 105 -8.75 -3.45 -3.62
CA LEU A 105 -8.55 -2.42 -4.64
C LEU A 105 -9.46 -1.21 -4.44
N LEU A 106 -10.74 -1.42 -4.13
CA LEU A 106 -11.68 -0.33 -3.87
C LEU A 106 -11.33 0.46 -2.60
N PRO A 107 -11.09 -0.17 -1.43
CA PRO A 107 -10.57 0.52 -0.25
C PRO A 107 -9.27 1.30 -0.51
N ILE A 108 -8.37 0.79 -1.34
CA ILE A 108 -7.09 1.44 -1.67
C ILE A 108 -7.30 2.68 -2.52
N ILE A 109 -8.13 2.60 -3.56
CA ILE A 109 -8.49 3.77 -4.36
C ILE A 109 -9.12 4.82 -3.46
N TRP A 110 -10.02 4.40 -2.58
CA TRP A 110 -10.70 5.29 -1.66
C TRP A 110 -9.77 5.96 -0.67
N TRP A 111 -8.84 5.20 -0.11
CA TRP A 111 -7.84 5.73 0.80
C TRP A 111 -6.89 6.68 0.09
N THR A 112 -6.50 6.36 -1.14
CA THR A 112 -5.63 7.21 -1.96
C THR A 112 -6.31 8.55 -2.23
N THR A 113 -7.56 8.57 -2.70
CA THR A 113 -8.27 9.83 -2.95
C THR A 113 -8.42 10.66 -1.66
N ALA A 114 -8.78 10.03 -0.54
CA ALA A 114 -8.90 10.70 0.75
C ALA A 114 -7.59 11.33 1.22
N VAL A 115 -6.46 10.60 1.13
CA VAL A 115 -5.13 11.12 1.49
C VAL A 115 -4.72 12.28 0.59
N TRP A 116 -4.97 12.20 -0.71
CA TRP A 116 -4.61 13.24 -1.66
C TRP A 116 -5.42 14.52 -1.45
N LEU A 117 -6.72 14.40 -1.15
CA LEU A 117 -7.58 15.55 -0.85
C LEU A 117 -7.28 16.16 0.53
N CYS A 118 -7.03 15.34 1.56
CA CYS A 118 -6.72 15.82 2.91
C CYS A 118 -5.27 16.30 3.08
N SER A 119 -4.43 16.17 2.05
CA SER A 119 -2.99 16.45 2.11
C SER A 119 -2.63 17.90 2.47
N ALA A 120 -3.52 18.86 2.23
CA ALA A 120 -3.33 20.26 2.64
C ALA A 120 -3.59 20.50 4.15
N HIS A 121 -4.35 19.61 4.79
CA HIS A 121 -4.81 19.73 6.18
C HIS A 121 -3.85 19.02 7.14
N THR A 122 -2.63 19.55 7.24
CA THR A 122 -1.57 19.04 8.12
C THR A 122 -0.73 20.17 8.69
N ARG A 123 0.11 19.90 9.70
CA ARG A 123 1.00 20.91 10.30
C ARG A 123 2.24 21.18 9.44
N HIS A 124 2.74 20.17 8.72
CA HIS A 124 3.98 20.24 7.97
C HIS A 124 3.85 19.60 6.58
N LYS A 125 4.41 20.25 5.55
CA LYS A 125 4.38 19.80 4.15
C LYS A 125 5.07 18.45 3.96
N VAL A 126 6.06 18.16 4.81
CA VAL A 126 6.75 16.87 4.86
C VAL A 126 5.77 15.74 5.16
N PHE A 127 4.81 15.92 6.09
CA PHE A 127 3.82 14.88 6.40
C PHE A 127 2.82 14.66 5.26
N SER A 128 2.43 15.72 4.57
CA SER A 128 1.63 15.64 3.35
C SER A 128 2.32 14.81 2.27
N SER A 129 3.59 15.13 2.02
CA SER A 129 4.41 14.47 1.01
C SER A 129 4.70 13.01 1.39
N ALA A 130 4.98 12.74 2.66
CA ALA A 130 5.18 11.39 3.17
C ALA A 130 3.92 10.54 3.01
N ALA A 131 2.74 11.05 3.42
CA ALA A 131 1.49 10.31 3.28
C ALA A 131 1.17 9.97 1.81
N ARG A 132 1.32 10.93 0.90
CA ARG A 132 1.17 10.69 -0.55
C ARG A 132 2.19 9.67 -1.07
N THR A 133 3.46 9.79 -0.66
CA THR A 133 4.51 8.84 -1.04
C THR A 133 4.16 7.43 -0.58
N VAL A 134 3.65 7.26 0.64
CA VAL A 134 3.21 5.95 1.13
C VAL A 134 2.07 5.37 0.28
N THR A 135 1.11 6.18 -0.17
CA THR A 135 0.06 5.68 -1.09
C THR A 135 0.64 5.19 -2.41
N VAL A 136 1.61 5.90 -2.99
CA VAL A 136 2.31 5.47 -4.22
C VAL A 136 3.12 4.20 -3.98
N CYS A 137 3.84 4.13 -2.86
CA CYS A 137 4.57 2.95 -2.46
C CYS A 137 3.66 1.73 -2.25
N LEU A 138 2.40 1.92 -1.82
CA LEU A 138 1.43 0.82 -1.76
C LEU A 138 1.10 0.27 -3.15
N PHE A 139 0.90 1.13 -4.15
CA PHE A 139 0.70 0.66 -5.53
C PHE A 139 1.94 -0.08 -6.05
N LEU A 140 3.13 0.41 -5.72
CA LEU A 140 4.37 -0.27 -6.06
C LEU A 140 4.48 -1.64 -5.38
N GLU A 141 4.13 -1.76 -4.10
CA GLU A 141 4.03 -3.03 -3.39
C GLU A 141 3.10 -4.01 -4.10
N TYR A 142 1.91 -3.56 -4.54
CA TYR A 142 0.98 -4.39 -5.31
C TYR A 142 1.55 -4.83 -6.66
N PHE A 143 2.22 -3.93 -7.36
CA PHE A 143 2.87 -4.24 -8.63
C PHE A 143 4.00 -5.27 -8.46
N LEU A 144 4.84 -5.11 -7.43
CA LEU A 144 5.88 -6.07 -7.09
C LEU A 144 5.30 -7.44 -6.72
N ARG A 145 4.22 -7.48 -5.93
CA ARG A 145 3.50 -8.73 -5.61
C ARG A 145 2.95 -9.41 -6.86
N PHE A 146 2.43 -8.63 -7.81
CA PHE A 146 1.96 -9.15 -9.08
C PHE A 146 3.12 -9.76 -9.90
N ILE A 147 4.27 -9.09 -9.95
CA ILE A 147 5.49 -9.62 -10.60
C ILE A 147 5.93 -10.92 -9.95
N ILE A 148 6.08 -10.94 -8.61
CA ILE A 148 6.49 -12.14 -7.87
C ILE A 148 5.53 -13.30 -8.15
N SER A 149 4.22 -13.05 -8.07
CA SER A 149 3.22 -14.10 -8.30
C SER A 149 3.15 -14.60 -9.76
N SER A 150 3.57 -13.79 -10.74
CA SER A 150 3.46 -14.14 -12.16
C SER A 150 4.75 -14.74 -12.72
N TYR A 151 5.90 -14.20 -12.33
CA TYR A 151 7.20 -14.56 -12.88
C TYR A 151 8.07 -15.39 -11.93
N TYR A 152 7.88 -15.26 -10.62
CA TYR A 152 8.70 -15.95 -9.60
C TYR A 152 7.84 -16.66 -8.54
N PRO A 153 6.80 -17.42 -8.93
CA PRO A 153 5.83 -17.96 -7.97
C PRO A 153 6.48 -18.89 -6.94
N ASN A 154 7.52 -19.61 -7.33
CA ASN A 154 8.24 -20.58 -6.47
C ASN A 154 9.03 -19.93 -5.35
N THR A 155 9.28 -18.62 -5.42
CA THR A 155 10.00 -17.89 -4.36
C THR A 155 9.09 -17.52 -3.19
N PHE A 156 7.78 -17.49 -3.41
CA PHE A 156 6.79 -17.03 -2.43
C PHE A 156 5.75 -18.09 -2.07
N PHE A 157 5.39 -18.97 -3.01
CA PHE A 157 4.43 -20.04 -2.80
C PHE A 157 5.12 -21.39 -2.64
N ASP A 158 4.64 -22.19 -1.70
CA ASP A 158 5.07 -23.58 -1.52
C ASP A 158 4.66 -24.43 -2.75
N CYS A 159 5.49 -25.40 -3.14
CA CYS A 159 5.18 -26.36 -4.21
C CYS A 159 3.82 -27.02 -4.06
N ARG A 160 3.36 -27.29 -2.83
CA ARG A 160 2.03 -27.89 -2.60
C ARG A 160 0.91 -26.99 -3.12
N LEU A 161 1.06 -25.67 -2.95
CA LEU A 161 0.09 -24.68 -3.44
C LEU A 161 0.17 -24.52 -4.97
N LEU A 162 1.37 -24.62 -5.52
CA LEU A 162 1.61 -24.52 -6.96
C LEU A 162 1.00 -25.71 -7.71
N ILE A 163 1.26 -26.94 -7.24
CA ILE A 163 0.67 -28.15 -7.82
C ILE A 163 -0.86 -28.09 -7.75
N MET A 164 -1.43 -27.62 -6.63
CA MET A 164 -2.87 -27.48 -6.48
C MET A 164 -3.47 -26.44 -7.45
N SER A 165 -2.73 -25.38 -7.77
CA SER A 165 -3.24 -24.28 -8.59
C SER A 165 -2.92 -24.40 -10.08
N HIS A 166 -1.77 -24.99 -10.44
CA HIS A 166 -1.20 -24.99 -11.79
C HIS A 166 -0.90 -26.41 -12.30
N GLY A 167 -0.91 -27.42 -11.41
CA GLY A 167 -0.69 -28.82 -11.78
C GLY A 167 0.78 -29.25 -11.76
N ASP A 168 1.71 -28.31 -11.61
CA ASP A 168 3.15 -28.53 -11.52
C ASP A 168 3.81 -27.63 -10.45
N CYS A 169 5.07 -27.92 -10.14
CA CYS A 169 5.96 -27.05 -9.35
C CYS A 169 7.33 -27.00 -10.04
N LEU A 170 7.40 -26.30 -11.17
CA LEU A 170 8.64 -26.02 -11.90
C LEU A 170 9.03 -24.55 -11.71
#